data_AF-A0A8C8ASI5-F1
#
_entry.id   AF-A0A8C8ASI5-F1
#
_cell.length_a   1.000
_cell.length_b   1.000
_cell.length_c   1.000
_cell.angle_alpha   90.00
_cell.angle_beta   90.00
_cell.angle_gamma   90.00
#
_symmetry.space_group_name_H-M   'P 1'
#
loop_
_entity.id
_entity.type
_entity.pdbx_description
1 polymer ?
#
loop_
_entity_poly.entity_id
_entity_poly.type
_entity_poly.pdbx_seq_one_letter_code
_entity_poly.pdbx_strand_id
1 'polypeptide(L)'
;MVSCHVSAVLLLIASKSKHAGQVEGKTLPGCNWSCRSSNLGGLQTQLQRSHGITSPISLTPPKDLDCIQTQKLVEALKPFGVFEDQQESNHRLVVLDKLSKLVKEWIVELGESKNLPPSTIASVGGKIFTFGSYRLGVHTKGADIDAVCVAPKHVERSDFFQSFFDKLKHQKQIKNLRAVEDAYVPVVKFEFDGVEIDLVFARVSMPTVSSNFDLGDDSCLRSLDIRCIRSLNGCRVTDEILRLVPNKENFRLALRAIKLWAKRRGIYSNVLGFLGGVSWAMLVAKTCQLFPNALASVLINKFFLIFSKWDWPNPVFLKQPGESDLNLPVWDPRSWFPLKEYEVLS
;
A
#
# COMPACT_ATOMS: atom_id res chain seq x y z
N MET A 1 -5.51 -24.34 15.85
CA MET A 1 -4.23 -24.60 15.15
C MET A 1 -4.18 -23.95 13.76
N VAL A 2 -4.81 -22.78 13.57
CA VAL A 2 -4.96 -22.09 12.24
C VAL A 2 -4.12 -20.79 12.17
N SER A 3 -3.49 -20.40 13.28
CA SER A 3 -2.88 -19.07 13.43
C SER A 3 -1.43 -18.98 12.90
N CYS A 4 -0.64 -20.05 12.99
CA CYS A 4 0.76 -20.00 12.54
C CYS A 4 0.95 -19.96 11.02
N HIS A 5 -0.06 -20.32 10.22
CA HIS A 5 0.09 -20.39 8.76
C HIS A 5 -0.30 -19.10 8.04
N VAL A 6 -1.02 -18.17 8.68
CA VAL A 6 -1.44 -16.93 8.00
C VAL A 6 -0.35 -15.83 8.04
N SER A 7 0.54 -15.85 9.04
CA SER A 7 1.68 -14.92 9.09
C SER A 7 2.75 -15.19 8.02
N ALA A 8 2.74 -16.37 7.38
CA ALA A 8 3.67 -16.70 6.29
C ALA A 8 3.23 -16.18 4.90
N VAL A 9 2.01 -15.64 4.75
CA VAL A 9 1.36 -15.43 3.44
C VAL A 9 1.62 -14.03 2.83
N LEU A 10 2.59 -13.27 3.33
CA LEU A 10 2.83 -11.88 2.89
C LEU A 10 4.25 -11.65 2.37
N LEU A 11 4.66 -12.48 1.41
CA LEU A 11 5.79 -12.19 0.52
C LEU A 11 5.39 -12.61 -0.89
N LEU A 12 5.02 -11.61 -1.71
CA LEU A 12 5.25 -11.51 -3.15
C LEU A 12 4.32 -10.49 -3.78
N ILE A 13 4.89 -9.36 -4.17
CA ILE A 13 4.49 -8.72 -5.40
C ILE A 13 5.74 -8.33 -6.19
N ALA A 14 6.18 -9.25 -7.03
CA ALA A 14 7.00 -8.99 -8.20
C ALA A 14 6.24 -9.57 -9.40
N SER A 15 5.83 -8.73 -10.35
CA SER A 15 5.53 -9.11 -11.74
C SER A 15 5.24 -7.87 -12.57
N LYS A 16 5.89 -7.81 -13.74
CA LYS A 16 5.94 -6.70 -14.69
C LYS A 16 4.59 -6.42 -15.34
N SER A 17 4.27 -5.13 -15.45
CA SER A 17 3.35 -4.59 -16.47
C SER A 17 4.09 -4.48 -17.82
N LYS A 18 3.58 -5.12 -18.88
CA LYS A 18 4.09 -4.93 -20.24
C LYS A 18 3.74 -3.51 -20.73
N HIS A 19 4.75 -2.69 -21.00
CA HIS A 19 4.60 -1.48 -21.80
C HIS A 19 4.36 -1.86 -23.26
N ALA A 20 3.20 -1.48 -23.81
CA ALA A 20 3.02 -1.35 -25.25
C ALA A 20 3.47 0.07 -25.63
N GLY A 21 4.57 0.18 -26.38
CA GLY A 21 4.98 1.43 -26.99
C GLY A 21 4.15 1.70 -28.24
N GLN A 22 3.76 2.96 -28.45
CA GLN A 22 3.48 3.48 -29.78
C GLN A 22 3.86 4.96 -29.83
N VAL A 23 4.59 5.30 -30.89
CA VAL A 23 5.22 6.59 -31.16
C VAL A 23 4.31 7.43 -32.07
N GLU A 24 4.23 8.71 -31.72
CA GLU A 24 3.89 9.94 -32.49
C GLU A 24 2.51 10.23 -33.09
N GLY A 25 2.11 11.50 -32.89
CA GLY A 25 1.05 12.22 -33.60
C GLY A 25 0.59 13.49 -32.84
N LYS A 26 1.24 14.63 -33.10
CA LYS A 26 0.86 15.97 -32.56
C LYS A 26 -0.35 16.55 -33.32
N THR A 27 -1.34 17.10 -32.62
CA THR A 27 -2.01 18.41 -32.92
C THR A 27 -2.97 18.84 -31.79
N LEU A 28 -3.16 20.16 -31.66
CA LEU A 28 -3.83 20.94 -30.59
C LEU A 28 -5.37 21.13 -30.83
N PRO A 29 -6.13 21.77 -29.91
CA PRO A 29 -7.54 21.43 -29.64
C PRO A 29 -8.58 22.35 -30.30
N GLY A 30 -9.81 21.85 -30.42
CA GLY A 30 -11.00 22.63 -30.75
C GLY A 30 -12.26 22.04 -30.11
N CYS A 31 -12.99 22.87 -29.36
CA CYS A 31 -14.28 22.56 -28.74
C CYS A 31 -15.40 22.46 -29.78
N ASN A 32 -16.33 21.51 -29.63
CA ASN A 32 -17.76 21.83 -29.62
C ASN A 32 -18.66 20.63 -29.24
N TRP A 33 -19.68 20.94 -28.45
CA TRP A 33 -20.80 20.06 -28.09
C TRP A 33 -21.79 19.98 -29.25
N SER A 34 -22.26 18.78 -29.61
CA SER A 34 -23.66 18.56 -30.02
C SER A 34 -24.02 17.08 -30.08
N CYS A 35 -25.18 16.75 -29.52
CA CYS A 35 -25.84 15.46 -29.62
C CYS A 35 -26.42 15.25 -31.03
N ARG A 36 -26.25 14.04 -31.59
CA ARG A 36 -27.24 13.42 -32.49
C ARG A 36 -27.01 11.91 -32.58
N SER A 37 -28.09 11.17 -32.33
CA SER A 37 -28.22 9.72 -32.43
C SER A 37 -28.25 9.28 -33.90
N SER A 38 -27.53 8.22 -34.27
CA SER A 38 -28.10 6.91 -34.68
C SER A 38 -27.11 6.01 -35.46
N ASN A 39 -27.05 4.77 -34.98
CA ASN A 39 -26.86 3.49 -35.67
C ASN A 39 -25.50 2.97 -36.20
N LEU A 40 -25.16 1.82 -35.59
CA LEU A 40 -24.68 0.53 -36.15
C LEU A 40 -23.20 0.38 -36.52
N GLY A 41 -22.55 -0.53 -35.78
CA GLY A 41 -21.42 -1.34 -36.27
C GLY A 41 -20.09 -1.07 -35.58
N GLY A 42 -19.79 -1.82 -34.52
CA GLY A 42 -18.45 -1.85 -33.94
C GLY A 42 -18.44 -1.95 -32.41
N LEU A 43 -19.01 -3.01 -31.84
CA LEU A 43 -18.73 -3.37 -30.46
C LEU A 43 -17.28 -3.89 -30.40
N GLN A 44 -16.32 -2.98 -30.33
CA GLN A 44 -14.98 -3.32 -29.87
C GLN A 44 -15.12 -3.71 -28.41
N THR A 45 -15.11 -5.01 -28.16
CA THR A 45 -15.00 -5.61 -26.84
C THR A 45 -13.78 -5.00 -26.18
N GLN A 46 -13.97 -4.00 -25.32
CA GLN A 46 -12.95 -3.62 -24.35
C GLN A 46 -12.63 -4.90 -23.60
N LEU A 47 -11.43 -5.46 -23.81
CA LEU A 47 -10.91 -6.55 -23.00
C LEU A 47 -11.11 -6.13 -21.53
N GLN A 48 -12.09 -6.74 -20.85
CA GLN A 48 -12.26 -6.57 -19.43
C GLN A 48 -10.96 -7.06 -18.80
N ARG A 49 -10.11 -6.13 -18.35
CA ARG A 49 -8.92 -6.48 -17.57
C ARG A 49 -9.43 -7.23 -16.35
N SER A 50 -9.19 -8.54 -16.29
CA SER A 50 -9.47 -9.33 -15.10
C SER A 50 -8.61 -8.76 -13.98
N HIS A 51 -9.26 -8.27 -12.92
CA HIS A 51 -8.56 -7.65 -11.80
C HIS A 51 -7.94 -8.69 -10.86
N GLY A 52 -8.18 -10.00 -11.09
CA GLY A 52 -7.63 -11.10 -10.30
C GLY A 52 -7.38 -12.36 -11.13
N ILE A 53 -6.93 -13.42 -10.45
CA ILE A 53 -6.54 -14.71 -11.07
C ILE A 53 -7.74 -15.47 -11.65
N THR A 54 -8.89 -15.34 -11.00
CA THR A 54 -10.13 -16.05 -11.35
C THR A 54 -11.13 -15.07 -11.95
N SER A 55 -12.01 -15.58 -12.82
CA SER A 55 -13.14 -14.80 -13.33
C SER A 55 -14.04 -14.31 -12.18
N PRO A 56 -14.71 -13.16 -12.33
CA PRO A 56 -15.71 -12.70 -11.37
C PRO A 56 -16.82 -13.73 -11.15
N ILE A 57 -17.31 -13.85 -9.92
CA ILE A 57 -18.46 -14.71 -9.58
C ILE A 57 -19.75 -14.08 -10.11
N SER A 58 -19.85 -12.75 -10.07
CA SER A 58 -21.00 -12.02 -10.59
C SER A 58 -20.60 -10.63 -11.08
N LEU A 59 -21.13 -10.27 -12.24
CA LEU A 59 -21.02 -8.93 -12.83
C LEU A 59 -22.32 -8.12 -12.65
N THR A 60 -23.26 -8.61 -11.84
CA THR A 60 -24.58 -7.98 -11.68
C THR A 60 -24.43 -6.56 -11.14
N PRO A 61 -25.02 -5.56 -11.81
CA PRO A 61 -25.02 -4.18 -11.31
C PRO A 61 -25.83 -4.05 -10.02
N PRO A 62 -25.57 -3.01 -9.22
CA PRO A 62 -26.31 -2.80 -7.97
C PRO A 62 -27.77 -2.45 -8.23
N LYS A 63 -28.64 -2.87 -7.32
CA LYS A 63 -30.06 -2.54 -7.29
C LYS A 63 -30.30 -1.31 -6.41
N ASP A 64 -31.46 -0.66 -6.55
CA ASP A 64 -31.83 0.50 -5.72
C ASP A 64 -31.75 0.21 -4.21
N LEU A 65 -32.13 -1.01 -3.81
CA LEU A 65 -32.01 -1.45 -2.42
C LEU A 65 -30.55 -1.49 -1.95
N ASP A 66 -29.61 -1.88 -2.81
CA ASP A 66 -28.17 -1.92 -2.48
C ASP A 66 -27.64 -0.50 -2.26
N CYS A 67 -28.11 0.47 -3.04
CA CYS A 67 -27.81 1.90 -2.87
C CYS A 67 -28.31 2.41 -1.51
N ILE A 68 -29.57 2.13 -1.17
CA ILE A 68 -30.17 2.51 0.12
C ILE A 68 -29.39 1.88 1.28
N GLN A 69 -29.05 0.60 1.18
CA GLN A 69 -28.28 -0.10 2.22
C GLN A 69 -26.86 0.45 2.35
N THR A 70 -26.22 0.82 1.23
CA THR A 70 -24.90 1.44 1.25
C THR A 70 -24.92 2.80 1.92
N GLN A 71 -25.97 3.61 1.69
CA GLN A 71 -26.12 4.88 2.42
C GLN A 71 -26.32 4.63 3.92
N LYS A 72 -27.19 3.68 4.30
CA LYS A 72 -27.38 3.31 5.70
C LYS A 72 -26.09 2.82 6.37
N LEU A 73 -25.25 2.09 5.63
CA LEU A 73 -23.92 1.68 6.09
C LEU A 73 -23.03 2.90 6.36
N VAL A 74 -22.98 3.88 5.45
CA VAL A 74 -22.21 5.11 5.64
C VAL A 74 -22.67 5.84 6.90
N GLU A 75 -23.99 6.04 7.07
CA GLU A 75 -24.54 6.68 8.26
C GLU A 75 -24.22 5.91 9.55
N ALA A 76 -24.32 4.57 9.52
CA ALA A 76 -24.00 3.73 10.68
C ALA A 76 -22.52 3.76 11.07
N LEU A 77 -21.62 4.04 10.10
CA LEU A 77 -20.18 4.11 10.34
C LEU A 77 -19.73 5.45 10.94
N LYS A 78 -20.43 6.56 10.65
CA LYS A 78 -20.05 7.91 11.10
C LYS A 78 -19.81 8.04 12.61
N PRO A 79 -20.69 7.53 13.51
CA PRO A 79 -20.51 7.68 14.96
C PRO A 79 -19.24 7.01 15.51
N PHE A 80 -18.64 6.09 14.75
CA PHE A 80 -17.45 5.35 15.16
C PHE A 80 -16.13 6.05 14.80
N GLY A 81 -16.17 7.27 14.26
CA GLY A 81 -14.96 8.03 13.92
C GLY A 81 -14.12 7.38 12.81
N VAL A 82 -14.75 6.54 11.97
CA VAL A 82 -14.03 5.85 10.90
C VAL A 82 -13.84 6.71 9.66
N PHE A 83 -14.38 7.93 9.62
CA PHE A 83 -14.12 8.90 8.56
C PHE A 83 -13.35 10.07 9.16
N GLU A 84 -12.23 10.40 8.52
CA GLU A 84 -11.47 11.62 8.82
C GLU A 84 -12.18 12.83 8.23
N ASP A 85 -12.09 13.97 8.91
CA ASP A 85 -12.63 15.23 8.37
C ASP A 85 -11.65 15.93 7.43
N GLN A 86 -12.16 16.90 6.67
CA GLN A 86 -11.35 17.58 5.66
C GLN A 86 -10.24 18.41 6.28
N GLN A 87 -10.45 18.97 7.48
CA GLN A 87 -9.45 19.74 8.20
C GLN A 87 -8.26 18.86 8.62
N GLU A 88 -8.51 17.72 9.25
CA GLU A 88 -7.49 16.72 9.62
C GLU A 88 -6.75 16.21 8.38
N SER A 89 -7.47 15.91 7.29
CA SER A 89 -6.86 15.47 6.03
C SER A 89 -5.92 16.53 5.45
N ASN A 90 -6.33 17.81 5.44
CA ASN A 90 -5.49 18.92 4.96
C ASN A 90 -4.28 19.12 5.87
N HIS A 91 -4.45 19.00 7.18
CA HIS A 91 -3.36 19.10 8.15
C HIS A 91 -2.29 18.03 7.91
N ARG A 92 -2.69 16.78 7.69
CA ARG A 92 -1.76 15.69 7.36
C ARG A 92 -0.97 15.94 6.07
N LEU A 93 -1.59 16.54 5.06
CA LEU A 93 -0.89 16.92 3.82
C LEU A 93 0.19 17.98 4.07
N VAL A 94 -0.10 18.97 4.92
CA VAL A 94 0.87 19.99 5.32
C VAL A 94 2.04 19.36 6.10
N VAL A 95 1.76 18.45 7.03
CA VAL A 95 2.80 17.72 7.78
C VAL A 95 3.70 16.90 6.86
N LEU A 96 3.10 16.18 5.89
CA LEU A 96 3.87 15.41 4.90
C LEU A 96 4.73 16.29 4.00
N ASP A 97 4.25 17.47 3.59
CA ASP A 97 5.05 18.42 2.81
C ASP A 97 6.25 18.95 3.61
N LYS A 98 6.05 19.30 4.89
CA LYS A 98 7.14 19.69 5.79
C LYS A 98 8.17 18.58 5.97
N LEU A 99 7.71 17.35 6.22
CA LEU A 99 8.61 16.20 6.37
C LEU A 99 9.39 15.92 5.08
N SER A 100 8.74 16.04 3.91
CA SER A 100 9.39 15.89 2.60
C SER A 100 10.49 16.92 2.37
N LYS A 101 10.29 18.17 2.82
CA LYS A 101 11.32 19.23 2.80
C LYS A 101 12.50 18.87 3.70
N LEU A 102 12.24 18.47 4.95
CA LEU A 102 13.31 18.05 5.88
C LEU A 102 14.15 16.90 5.33
N VAL A 103 13.53 15.91 4.68
CA VAL A 103 14.26 14.79 4.05
C VAL A 103 15.16 15.30 2.92
N LYS A 104 14.66 16.18 2.05
CA LYS A 104 15.46 16.71 0.93
C LYS A 104 16.62 17.57 1.42
N GLU A 105 16.38 18.45 2.38
CA GLU A 105 17.42 19.28 3.01
C GLU A 105 18.50 18.41 3.64
N TRP A 106 18.11 17.40 4.41
CA TRP A 106 19.04 16.45 5.01
C TRP A 106 19.90 15.72 3.98
N ILE A 107 19.32 15.22 2.89
CA ILE A 107 20.06 14.50 1.84
C ILE A 107 21.08 15.45 1.16
N VAL A 108 20.71 16.71 0.94
CA VAL A 108 21.62 17.74 0.40
C VAL A 108 22.78 18.01 1.35
N GLU A 109 22.50 18.31 2.63
CA GLU A 109 23.52 18.56 3.67
C GLU A 109 24.47 17.37 3.82
N LEU A 110 23.93 16.14 3.78
CA LEU A 110 24.74 14.93 3.84
C LEU A 110 25.62 14.78 2.60
N GLY A 111 25.09 15.08 1.41
CA GLY A 111 25.86 15.09 0.17
C GLY A 111 27.02 16.10 0.19
N GLU A 112 26.82 17.28 0.76
CA GLU A 112 27.85 18.29 1.00
C GLU A 112 28.92 17.78 1.97
N SER A 113 28.51 17.20 3.11
CA SER A 113 29.44 16.65 4.10
C SER A 113 30.32 15.50 3.56
N LYS A 114 29.80 14.75 2.58
CA LYS A 114 30.52 13.68 1.88
C LYS A 114 31.32 14.19 0.66
N ASN A 115 31.45 15.50 0.49
CA ASN A 115 32.17 16.17 -0.60
C ASN A 115 31.73 15.72 -2.01
N LEU A 116 30.42 15.50 -2.20
CA LEU A 116 29.90 15.19 -3.53
C LEU A 116 30.00 16.41 -4.47
N PRO A 117 30.13 16.22 -5.78
CA PRO A 117 30.17 17.33 -6.72
C PRO A 117 28.89 18.19 -6.63
N PRO A 118 28.98 19.53 -6.71
CA PRO A 118 27.81 20.42 -6.64
C PRO A 118 26.71 20.08 -7.66
N SER A 119 27.09 19.62 -8.86
CA SER A 119 26.16 19.15 -9.89
C SER A 119 25.35 17.91 -9.48
N THR A 120 25.95 17.03 -8.68
CA THR A 120 25.28 15.85 -8.12
C THR A 120 24.35 16.26 -6.98
N ILE A 121 24.81 17.14 -6.09
CA ILE A 121 24.02 17.65 -4.96
C ILE A 121 22.74 18.35 -5.45
N ALA A 122 22.85 19.19 -6.49
CA ALA A 122 21.70 19.91 -7.05
C ALA A 122 20.61 18.98 -7.62
N SER A 123 20.94 17.73 -7.96
CA SER A 123 20.03 16.75 -8.58
C SER A 123 19.79 15.51 -7.73
N VAL A 124 20.29 15.50 -6.49
CA VAL A 124 20.34 14.33 -5.61
C VAL A 124 18.94 13.80 -5.26
N GLY A 125 18.02 14.73 -5.02
CA GLY A 125 16.61 14.46 -4.76
C GLY A 125 16.37 13.80 -3.40
N GLY A 126 15.49 12.80 -3.39
CA GLY A 126 14.95 12.18 -2.18
C GLY A 126 13.44 12.35 -2.09
N LYS A 127 12.76 11.31 -1.60
CA LYS A 127 11.30 11.27 -1.63
C LYS A 127 10.72 10.46 -0.48
N ILE A 128 9.58 10.93 0.02
CA ILE A 128 8.76 10.20 0.97
C ILE A 128 7.60 9.56 0.23
N PHE A 129 7.32 8.30 0.54
CA PHE A 129 6.12 7.61 0.10
C PHE A 129 5.32 7.17 1.31
N THR A 130 4.00 7.38 1.29
CA THR A 130 3.13 6.84 2.32
C THR A 130 2.68 5.44 1.95
N PHE A 131 2.37 4.63 2.95
CA PHE A 131 1.79 3.31 2.78
C PHE A 131 0.72 3.03 3.84
N GLY A 132 0.29 1.77 3.93
CA GLY A 132 -0.61 1.35 4.99
C GLY A 132 -1.98 2.02 4.92
N SER A 133 -2.59 2.24 6.08
CA SER A 133 -4.00 2.63 6.14
C SER A 133 -4.27 4.04 5.60
N TYR A 134 -3.32 4.96 5.78
CA TYR A 134 -3.40 6.32 5.25
C TYR A 134 -3.37 6.32 3.72
N ARG A 135 -2.39 5.63 3.11
CA ARG A 135 -2.29 5.53 1.65
C ARG A 135 -3.47 4.79 1.01
N LEU A 136 -4.02 3.77 1.68
CA LEU A 136 -5.25 3.10 1.24
C LEU A 136 -6.48 4.02 1.30
N GLY A 137 -6.43 5.10 2.08
CA GLY A 137 -7.58 6.00 2.32
C GLY A 137 -8.62 5.36 3.23
N VAL A 138 -8.18 4.56 4.21
CA VAL A 138 -9.03 3.86 5.21
C VAL A 138 -8.52 4.04 6.64
N HIS A 139 -7.70 5.06 6.87
CA HIS A 139 -7.27 5.51 8.19
C HIS A 139 -8.42 6.14 8.95
N THR A 140 -8.45 5.95 10.26
CA THR A 140 -9.44 6.54 11.17
C THR A 140 -8.89 7.83 11.77
N LYS A 141 -9.75 8.60 12.46
CA LYS A 141 -9.27 9.75 13.24
C LYS A 141 -8.18 9.31 14.22
N GLY A 142 -7.15 10.13 14.36
CA GLY A 142 -5.99 9.85 15.21
C GLY A 142 -5.10 8.67 14.76
N ALA A 143 -5.33 8.08 13.59
CA ALA A 143 -4.42 7.05 13.08
C ALA A 143 -3.04 7.65 12.72
N ASP A 144 -2.02 6.82 12.79
CA ASP A 144 -0.66 7.11 12.37
C ASP A 144 -0.53 7.23 10.84
N ILE A 145 0.56 7.87 10.41
CA ILE A 145 1.01 7.86 9.01
C ILE A 145 2.24 6.96 8.89
N ASP A 146 2.06 5.85 8.20
CA ASP A 146 3.15 5.01 7.74
C ASP A 146 3.83 5.65 6.52
N ALA A 147 5.14 5.92 6.61
CA ALA A 147 5.91 6.53 5.55
C ALA A 147 7.29 5.87 5.37
N VAL A 148 7.79 5.83 4.14
CA VAL A 148 9.18 5.45 3.83
C VAL A 148 9.94 6.62 3.24
N CYS A 149 11.10 6.91 3.83
CA CYS A 149 12.11 7.79 3.26
C CYS A 149 12.96 7.00 2.26
N VAL A 150 12.86 7.35 0.98
CA VAL A 150 13.65 6.78 -0.11
C VAL A 150 14.79 7.72 -0.46
N ALA A 151 16.01 7.26 -0.22
CA ALA A 151 17.22 8.04 -0.38
C ALA A 151 18.21 7.39 -1.38
N PRO A 152 19.06 8.19 -2.05
CA PRO A 152 20.05 7.69 -3.01
C PRO A 152 21.22 6.92 -2.37
N LYS A 153 22.02 6.27 -3.20
CA LYS A 153 23.03 5.27 -2.80
C LYS A 153 24.09 5.72 -1.78
N HIS A 154 24.38 7.02 -1.68
CA HIS A 154 25.39 7.54 -0.76
C HIS A 154 24.83 7.78 0.65
N VAL A 155 23.51 7.71 0.85
CA VAL A 155 22.85 7.89 2.14
C VAL A 155 22.72 6.54 2.81
N GLU A 156 23.39 6.34 3.94
CA GLU A 156 23.38 5.08 4.66
C GLU A 156 22.25 5.01 5.71
N ARG A 157 21.95 3.80 6.17
CA ARG A 157 20.95 3.60 7.23
C ARG A 157 21.40 4.23 8.56
N SER A 158 22.70 4.18 8.84
CA SER A 158 23.32 4.88 9.98
C SER A 158 23.05 6.38 9.91
N ASP A 159 23.20 7.00 8.74
CA ASP A 159 22.90 8.43 8.55
C ASP A 159 21.44 8.75 8.91
N PHE A 160 20.50 7.87 8.55
CA PHE A 160 19.08 8.04 8.89
C PHE A 160 18.81 7.97 10.40
N PHE A 161 19.46 7.07 11.13
CA PHE A 161 19.27 6.94 12.59
C PHE A 161 20.14 7.89 13.41
N GLN A 162 21.13 8.54 12.79
CA GLN A 162 22.02 9.51 13.42
C GLN A 162 21.70 10.93 12.96
N SER A 163 22.24 11.37 11.81
CA SER A 163 22.15 12.75 11.37
C SER A 163 20.72 13.22 11.07
N PHE A 164 19.88 12.37 10.47
CA PHE A 164 18.47 12.72 10.27
C PHE A 164 17.68 12.72 11.58
N PHE A 165 17.92 11.73 12.45
CA PHE A 165 17.31 11.69 13.78
C PHE A 165 17.63 12.94 14.59
N ASP A 166 18.89 13.38 14.59
CA ASP A 166 19.31 14.63 15.22
C ASP A 166 18.65 15.84 14.56
N LYS A 167 18.52 15.86 13.23
CA LYS A 167 17.79 16.93 12.53
C LYS A 167 16.34 17.03 12.97
N LEU A 168 15.65 15.90 13.12
CA LEU A 168 14.28 15.84 13.62
C LEU A 168 14.19 16.33 15.07
N LYS A 169 15.16 15.96 15.92
CA LYS A 169 15.23 16.38 17.33
C LYS A 169 15.31 17.90 17.50
N HIS A 170 15.89 18.62 16.55
CA HIS A 170 15.99 20.09 16.58
C HIS A 170 14.73 20.82 16.08
N GLN A 171 13.73 20.10 15.56
CA GLN A 171 12.47 20.72 15.13
C GLN A 171 11.53 20.91 16.33
N LYS A 172 11.10 22.15 16.59
CA LYS A 172 10.20 22.47 17.72
C LYS A 172 8.84 21.77 17.65
N GLN A 173 8.40 21.44 16.43
CA GLN A 173 7.14 20.80 16.13
C GLN A 173 7.15 19.28 16.35
N ILE A 174 8.33 18.69 16.52
CA ILE A 174 8.50 17.25 16.68
C ILE A 174 8.52 16.89 18.17
N LYS A 175 7.71 15.91 18.54
CA LYS A 175 7.59 15.37 19.90
C LYS A 175 7.70 13.85 19.87
N ASN A 176 7.91 13.24 21.03
CA ASN A 176 7.88 11.79 21.22
C ASN A 176 8.81 11.01 20.26
N LEU A 177 9.92 11.63 19.85
CA LEU A 177 10.88 11.08 18.90
C LEU A 177 11.63 9.88 19.51
N ARG A 178 11.55 8.72 18.85
CA ARG A 178 12.23 7.49 19.23
C ARG A 178 12.65 6.67 18.01
N ALA A 179 13.78 5.99 18.11
CA ALA A 179 14.27 5.07 17.08
C ALA A 179 14.11 3.62 17.56
N VAL A 180 13.75 2.72 16.65
CA VAL A 180 13.72 1.27 16.89
C VAL A 180 14.48 0.60 15.75
N GLU A 181 15.79 0.43 15.94
CA GLU A 181 16.70 -0.08 14.90
C GLU A 181 16.66 -1.61 14.77
N ASP A 182 16.41 -2.33 15.87
CA ASP A 182 16.46 -3.80 15.93
C ASP A 182 15.14 -4.49 15.52
N ALA A 183 14.14 -3.72 15.08
CA ALA A 183 12.88 -4.25 14.60
C ALA A 183 13.04 -4.99 13.25
N TYR A 184 12.08 -5.86 12.92
CA TYR A 184 12.02 -6.56 11.62
C TYR A 184 12.10 -5.58 10.43
N VAL A 185 11.47 -4.41 10.58
CA VAL A 185 11.66 -3.21 9.75
C VAL A 185 12.09 -2.06 10.66
N PRO A 186 13.36 -1.60 10.56
CA PRO A 186 13.84 -0.48 11.37
C PRO A 186 13.04 0.80 11.12
N VAL A 187 12.65 1.51 12.18
CA VAL A 187 11.70 2.63 12.13
C VAL A 187 12.07 3.75 13.10
N VAL A 188 11.88 5.00 12.69
CA VAL A 188 11.86 6.18 13.57
C VAL A 188 10.41 6.60 13.76
N LYS A 189 9.96 6.68 15.00
CA LYS A 189 8.59 7.06 15.38
C LYS A 189 8.61 8.41 16.06
N PHE A 190 7.67 9.27 15.70
CA PHE A 190 7.55 10.61 16.29
C PHE A 190 6.17 11.20 16.05
N GLU A 191 5.85 12.25 16.79
CA GLU A 191 4.69 13.09 16.55
C GLU A 191 5.16 14.40 15.89
N PHE A 192 4.57 14.78 14.75
CA PHE A 192 4.87 16.04 14.06
C PHE A 192 3.59 16.87 13.96
N ASP A 193 3.56 18.02 14.64
CA ASP A 193 2.37 18.90 14.70
C ASP A 193 1.10 18.12 15.13
N GLY A 194 1.22 17.22 16.10
CA GLY A 194 0.10 16.41 16.60
C GLY A 194 -0.24 15.16 15.78
N VAL A 195 0.50 14.87 14.71
CA VAL A 195 0.30 13.68 13.87
C VAL A 195 1.38 12.64 14.16
N GLU A 196 0.98 11.43 14.56
CA GLU A 196 1.91 10.31 14.72
C GLU A 196 2.42 9.82 13.35
N ILE A 197 3.74 9.65 13.23
CA ILE A 197 4.43 9.21 12.03
C ILE A 197 5.36 8.05 12.37
N ASP A 198 5.19 6.96 11.63
CA ASP A 198 6.09 5.82 11.58
C ASP A 198 6.92 5.92 10.29
N LEU A 199 8.16 6.38 10.40
CA LEU A 199 9.05 6.62 9.26
C LEU A 199 10.11 5.52 9.16
N VAL A 200 10.03 4.70 8.11
CA VAL A 200 11.04 3.70 7.76
C VAL A 200 11.99 4.23 6.69
N PHE A 201 13.14 3.59 6.55
CA PHE A 201 14.18 4.02 5.60
C PHE A 201 14.51 2.95 4.57
N ALA A 202 14.67 3.40 3.32
CA ALA A 202 15.17 2.61 2.21
C ALA A 202 16.19 3.42 1.39
N ARG A 203 17.39 2.86 1.25
CA ARG A 203 18.42 3.33 0.33
C ARG A 203 18.27 2.59 -0.99
N VAL A 204 18.20 3.31 -2.11
CA VAL A 204 18.21 2.71 -3.45
C VAL A 204 19.61 2.75 -4.07
N SER A 205 19.89 1.84 -5.00
CA SER A 205 21.19 1.75 -5.69
C SER A 205 21.47 2.90 -6.67
N MET A 206 20.51 3.81 -6.85
CA MET A 206 20.60 4.93 -7.79
C MET A 206 21.36 6.13 -7.17
N PRO A 207 22.14 6.88 -7.98
CA PRO A 207 22.85 8.07 -7.51
C PRO A 207 21.88 9.22 -7.13
N THR A 208 20.70 9.25 -7.73
CA THR A 208 19.67 10.28 -7.51
C THR A 208 18.29 9.64 -7.35
N VAL A 209 17.39 10.31 -6.63
CA VAL A 209 15.97 9.90 -6.49
C VAL A 209 15.09 11.04 -7.00
N SER A 210 14.61 10.90 -8.23
CA SER A 210 13.80 11.93 -8.89
C SER A 210 12.39 12.06 -8.32
N SER A 211 11.71 13.17 -8.60
CA SER A 211 10.29 13.37 -8.24
C SER A 211 9.37 12.30 -8.82
N ASN A 212 9.69 11.79 -10.02
CA ASN A 212 8.93 10.77 -10.74
C ASN A 212 9.34 9.34 -10.39
N PHE A 213 10.17 9.14 -9.36
CA PHE A 213 10.56 7.81 -8.92
C PHE A 213 9.33 6.94 -8.61
N ASP A 214 9.26 5.77 -9.25
CA ASP A 214 8.18 4.80 -9.13
C ASP A 214 8.69 3.55 -8.40
N LEU A 215 8.05 3.25 -7.27
CA LEU A 215 8.32 2.04 -6.50
C LEU A 215 7.71 0.78 -7.12
N GLY A 216 6.87 0.91 -8.15
CA GLY A 216 6.29 -0.22 -8.88
C GLY A 216 7.29 -1.00 -9.73
N ASP A 217 8.42 -0.39 -10.12
CA ASP A 217 9.45 -1.06 -10.93
C ASP A 217 10.33 -1.97 -10.07
N ASP A 218 10.34 -3.27 -10.36
CA ASP A 218 11.17 -4.27 -9.68
C ASP A 218 12.67 -3.98 -9.82
N SER A 219 13.09 -3.20 -10.83
CA SER A 219 14.49 -2.82 -11.01
C SER A 219 15.04 -2.06 -9.80
N CYS A 220 14.19 -1.30 -9.08
CA CYS A 220 14.60 -0.55 -7.89
C CYS A 220 15.02 -1.44 -6.71
N LEU A 221 14.64 -2.72 -6.73
CA LEU A 221 14.97 -3.70 -5.69
C LEU A 221 16.32 -4.40 -5.89
N ARG A 222 17.00 -4.16 -7.02
CA ARG A 222 18.27 -4.80 -7.34
C ARG A 222 19.38 -4.35 -6.39
N SER A 223 20.09 -5.33 -5.85
CA SER A 223 21.25 -5.14 -4.97
C SER A 223 20.93 -4.36 -3.68
N LEU A 224 19.68 -4.38 -3.22
CA LEU A 224 19.30 -3.81 -1.95
C LEU A 224 19.52 -4.79 -0.80
N ASP A 225 19.88 -4.28 0.37
CA ASP A 225 19.86 -5.09 1.58
C ASP A 225 18.41 -5.45 1.95
N ILE A 226 18.26 -6.60 2.62
CA ILE A 226 16.95 -7.13 2.97
C ILE A 226 16.09 -6.16 3.79
N ARG A 227 16.71 -5.28 4.60
CA ARG A 227 15.98 -4.29 5.40
C ARG A 227 15.41 -3.19 4.52
N CYS A 228 16.13 -2.74 3.49
CA CYS A 228 15.59 -1.82 2.48
C CYS A 228 14.42 -2.44 1.70
N ILE A 229 14.54 -3.70 1.29
CA ILE A 229 13.46 -4.41 0.59
C ILE A 229 12.20 -4.48 1.47
N ARG A 230 12.36 -4.83 2.74
CA ARG A 230 11.25 -4.84 3.71
C ARG A 230 10.60 -3.47 3.89
N SER A 231 11.40 -2.39 3.98
CA SER A 231 10.89 -1.02 4.06
C SER A 231 10.07 -0.62 2.82
N LEU A 232 10.51 -1.01 1.62
CA LEU A 232 9.82 -0.67 0.36
C LEU A 232 8.55 -1.50 0.13
N ASN A 233 8.50 -2.72 0.69
CA ASN A 233 7.36 -3.63 0.51
C ASN A 233 6.04 -3.03 1.01
N GLY A 234 6.06 -2.22 2.06
CA GLY A 234 4.85 -1.54 2.56
C GLY A 234 4.15 -0.72 1.47
N CYS A 235 4.90 0.15 0.78
CA CYS A 235 4.40 0.94 -0.34
C CYS A 235 3.96 0.07 -1.51
N ARG A 236 4.81 -0.89 -1.90
CA ARG A 236 4.56 -1.74 -3.08
C ARG A 236 3.29 -2.56 -2.92
N VAL A 237 3.09 -3.20 -1.75
CA VAL A 237 1.87 -3.97 -1.45
C VAL A 237 0.65 -3.05 -1.45
N THR A 238 0.76 -1.88 -0.83
CA THR A 238 -0.36 -0.93 -0.74
C THR A 238 -0.81 -0.44 -2.12
N ASP A 239 0.12 0.01 -2.95
CA ASP A 239 -0.18 0.51 -4.28
C ASP A 239 -0.71 -0.59 -5.21
N GLU A 240 -0.21 -1.81 -5.06
CA GLU A 240 -0.71 -2.96 -5.82
C GLU A 240 -2.13 -3.36 -5.43
N ILE A 241 -2.47 -3.37 -4.14
CA ILE A 241 -3.87 -3.57 -3.71
C ILE A 241 -4.78 -2.54 -4.39
N LEU A 242 -4.38 -1.26 -4.43
CA LEU A 242 -5.15 -0.20 -5.09
C LEU A 242 -5.23 -0.36 -6.61
N ARG A 243 -4.23 -0.96 -7.27
CA ARG A 243 -4.27 -1.28 -8.71
C ARG A 243 -5.16 -2.47 -9.01
N LEU A 244 -5.26 -3.43 -8.09
CA LEU A 244 -5.95 -4.71 -8.27
C LEU A 244 -7.44 -4.67 -7.88
N VAL A 245 -7.96 -3.56 -7.36
CA VAL A 245 -9.38 -3.40 -7.07
C VAL A 245 -10.11 -2.67 -8.21
N PRO A 246 -11.28 -3.16 -8.64
CA PRO A 246 -12.03 -2.56 -9.77
C PRO A 246 -12.66 -1.20 -9.41
N ASN A 247 -13.06 -1.01 -8.14
CA ASN A 247 -13.61 0.26 -7.66
C ASN A 247 -13.00 0.60 -6.28
N LYS A 248 -12.17 1.64 -6.24
CA LYS A 248 -11.44 2.07 -5.04
C LYS A 248 -12.35 2.59 -3.94
N GLU A 249 -13.43 3.28 -4.29
CA GLU A 249 -14.36 3.86 -3.31
C GLU A 249 -15.17 2.77 -2.59
N ASN A 250 -15.71 1.81 -3.34
CA ASN A 250 -16.41 0.66 -2.78
C ASN A 250 -15.47 -0.21 -1.93
N PHE A 251 -14.24 -0.41 -2.38
CA PHE A 251 -13.19 -1.09 -1.60
C PHE A 251 -12.91 -0.38 -0.28
N ARG A 252 -12.68 0.94 -0.31
CA ARG A 252 -12.39 1.74 0.90
C ARG A 252 -13.52 1.67 1.92
N LEU A 253 -14.77 1.87 1.47
CA LEU A 253 -15.93 1.83 2.35
C LEU A 253 -16.14 0.44 2.97
N ALA A 254 -16.02 -0.62 2.17
CA ALA A 254 -16.09 -2.00 2.68
C ALA A 254 -14.96 -2.28 3.67
N LEU A 255 -13.72 -1.87 3.37
CA LEU A 255 -12.58 -2.08 4.26
C LEU A 255 -12.70 -1.31 5.57
N ARG A 256 -13.24 -0.08 5.57
CA ARG A 256 -13.55 0.66 6.80
C ARG A 256 -14.52 -0.13 7.69
N ALA A 257 -15.59 -0.68 7.11
CA ALA A 257 -16.55 -1.50 7.84
C ALA A 257 -15.94 -2.79 8.40
N ILE A 258 -15.18 -3.53 7.58
CA ILE A 258 -14.53 -4.78 8.01
C ILE A 258 -13.49 -4.53 9.09
N LYS A 259 -12.69 -3.46 9.00
CA LYS A 259 -11.73 -3.09 10.05
C LYS A 259 -12.44 -2.78 11.37
N LEU A 260 -13.52 -2.00 11.33
CA LEU A 260 -14.31 -1.68 12.53
C LEU A 260 -14.90 -2.96 13.14
N TRP A 261 -15.51 -3.82 12.30
CA TRP A 261 -16.05 -5.10 12.73
C TRP A 261 -14.97 -5.98 13.38
N ALA A 262 -13.83 -6.19 12.73
CA ALA A 262 -12.75 -7.03 13.24
C ALA A 262 -12.21 -6.52 14.59
N LYS A 263 -12.04 -5.19 14.74
CA LYS A 263 -11.65 -4.57 16.01
C LYS A 263 -12.71 -4.81 17.10
N ARG A 264 -13.99 -4.59 16.80
CA ARG A 264 -15.12 -4.80 17.75
C ARG A 264 -15.30 -6.26 18.14
N ARG A 265 -14.84 -7.20 17.32
CA ARG A 265 -14.89 -8.65 17.59
C ARG A 265 -13.60 -9.20 18.21
N GLY A 266 -12.59 -8.35 18.47
CA GLY A 266 -11.34 -8.77 19.12
C GLY A 266 -10.41 -9.61 18.24
N ILE A 267 -10.58 -9.58 16.91
CA ILE A 267 -9.82 -10.42 15.96
C ILE A 267 -8.91 -9.58 15.04
N TYR A 268 -8.49 -8.40 15.51
CA TYR A 268 -7.60 -7.50 14.79
C TYR A 268 -6.29 -7.35 15.56
N SER A 269 -5.32 -8.24 15.31
CA SER A 269 -3.96 -8.14 15.87
C SER A 269 -3.01 -9.17 15.23
N ASN A 270 -2.04 -8.72 14.44
CA ASN A 270 -1.01 -9.60 13.88
C ASN A 270 -0.10 -10.19 14.96
N VAL A 271 0.21 -9.39 16.01
CA VAL A 271 1.09 -9.82 17.11
C VAL A 271 0.48 -10.98 17.90
N LEU A 272 -0.85 -11.00 18.04
CA LEU A 272 -1.57 -12.08 18.71
C LEU A 272 -1.96 -13.23 17.76
N GLY A 273 -1.43 -13.25 16.53
CA GLY A 273 -1.70 -14.31 15.55
C GLY A 273 -3.05 -14.20 14.84
N PHE A 274 -3.77 -13.08 14.97
CA PHE A 274 -4.92 -12.74 14.15
C PHE A 274 -4.51 -11.92 12.92
N LEU A 275 -5.48 -11.49 12.12
CA LEU A 275 -5.23 -10.71 10.92
C LEU A 275 -4.90 -9.24 11.25
N GLY A 276 -3.83 -8.74 10.63
CA GLY A 276 -3.47 -7.33 10.63
C GLY A 276 -4.15 -6.51 9.53
N GLY A 277 -3.85 -5.22 9.45
CA GLY A 277 -4.49 -4.30 8.51
C GLY A 277 -4.32 -4.66 7.03
N VAL A 278 -3.12 -5.05 6.62
CA VAL A 278 -2.84 -5.48 5.24
C VAL A 278 -3.58 -6.77 4.90
N SER A 279 -3.60 -7.75 5.82
CA SER A 279 -4.34 -9.00 5.64
C SER A 279 -5.83 -8.75 5.39
N TRP A 280 -6.48 -7.92 6.22
CA TRP A 280 -7.88 -7.54 6.00
C TRP A 280 -8.07 -6.80 4.66
N ALA A 281 -7.16 -5.91 4.29
CA ALA A 281 -7.21 -5.21 3.01
C ALA A 281 -7.16 -6.18 1.82
N MET A 282 -6.30 -7.20 1.87
CA MET A 282 -6.23 -8.22 0.82
C MET A 282 -7.51 -9.06 0.73
N LEU A 283 -8.08 -9.50 1.86
CA LEU A 283 -9.33 -10.26 1.85
C LEU A 283 -10.50 -9.44 1.25
N VAL A 284 -10.59 -8.15 1.60
CA VAL A 284 -11.59 -7.25 1.02
C VAL A 284 -11.31 -7.02 -0.47
N ALA A 285 -10.06 -6.80 -0.87
CA ALA A 285 -9.69 -6.64 -2.27
C ALA A 285 -10.05 -7.87 -3.11
N LYS A 286 -9.82 -9.08 -2.58
CA LYS A 286 -10.25 -10.33 -3.23
C LYS A 286 -11.76 -10.37 -3.44
N THR A 287 -12.52 -9.94 -2.44
CA THR A 287 -13.99 -9.86 -2.56
C THR A 287 -14.40 -8.87 -3.65
N CYS A 288 -13.75 -7.72 -3.75
CA CYS A 288 -13.98 -6.74 -4.82
C CYS A 288 -13.66 -7.31 -6.20
N GLN A 289 -12.60 -8.10 -6.36
CA GLN A 289 -12.26 -8.75 -7.64
C GLN A 289 -13.35 -9.74 -8.08
N LEU A 290 -13.98 -10.45 -7.14
CA LEU A 290 -15.03 -11.43 -7.42
C LEU A 290 -16.39 -10.79 -7.72
N PHE A 291 -16.61 -9.55 -7.27
CA PHE A 291 -17.85 -8.78 -7.45
C PHE A 291 -17.55 -7.33 -7.88
N PRO A 292 -17.03 -7.11 -9.10
CA PRO A 292 -16.45 -5.82 -9.49
C PRO A 292 -17.44 -4.66 -9.57
N ASN A 293 -18.71 -4.95 -9.82
CA ASN A 293 -19.77 -3.94 -9.95
C ASN A 293 -20.57 -3.73 -8.64
N ALA A 294 -20.28 -4.50 -7.59
CA ALA A 294 -21.05 -4.44 -6.34
C ALA A 294 -20.72 -3.20 -5.49
N LEU A 295 -21.73 -2.69 -4.80
CA LEU A 295 -21.57 -1.64 -3.79
C LEU A 295 -21.07 -2.21 -2.46
N ALA A 296 -20.58 -1.33 -1.59
CA ALA A 296 -19.96 -1.71 -0.31
C ALA A 296 -20.86 -2.59 0.58
N SER A 297 -22.18 -2.33 0.64
CA SER A 297 -23.11 -3.15 1.43
C SER A 297 -23.12 -4.62 0.97
N VAL A 298 -23.20 -4.82 -0.34
CA VAL A 298 -23.16 -6.15 -0.98
C VAL A 298 -21.78 -6.78 -0.81
N LEU A 299 -20.71 -6.02 -0.99
CA LEU A 299 -19.33 -6.51 -0.80
C LEU A 299 -19.11 -7.04 0.61
N ILE A 300 -19.62 -6.36 1.65
CA ILE A 300 -19.52 -6.83 3.05
C ILE A 300 -20.30 -8.13 3.24
N ASN A 301 -21.50 -8.26 2.66
CA ASN A 301 -22.25 -9.51 2.72
C ASN A 301 -21.50 -10.66 2.02
N LYS A 302 -20.96 -10.41 0.83
CA LYS A 302 -20.19 -11.39 0.05
C LYS A 302 -18.87 -11.76 0.72
N PHE A 303 -18.22 -10.81 1.39
CA PHE A 303 -17.01 -11.05 2.17
C PHE A 303 -17.23 -12.16 3.20
N PHE A 304 -18.26 -12.05 4.03
CA PHE A 304 -18.57 -13.07 5.03
C PHE A 304 -18.97 -14.40 4.39
N LEU A 305 -19.75 -14.38 3.31
CA LEU A 305 -20.14 -15.59 2.59
C LEU A 305 -18.93 -16.34 2.03
N ILE A 306 -17.99 -15.63 1.40
CA ILE A 306 -16.79 -16.22 0.81
C ILE A 306 -15.89 -16.81 1.90
N PHE A 307 -15.50 -15.99 2.89
CA PHE A 307 -14.48 -16.41 3.86
C PHE A 307 -14.98 -17.36 4.95
N SER A 308 -16.30 -17.46 5.16
CA SER A 308 -16.87 -18.52 6.00
C SER A 308 -16.87 -19.90 5.32
N LYS A 309 -16.83 -19.94 3.99
CA LYS A 309 -16.80 -21.17 3.18
C LYS A 309 -15.47 -21.37 2.45
N TRP A 310 -14.47 -20.57 2.78
CA TRP A 310 -13.16 -20.67 2.15
C TRP A 310 -12.50 -21.97 2.59
N ASP A 311 -12.03 -22.75 1.62
CA ASP A 311 -11.41 -24.05 1.85
C ASP A 311 -9.96 -23.88 2.33
N TRP A 312 -9.79 -23.48 3.58
CA TRP A 312 -8.46 -23.35 4.20
C TRP A 312 -7.76 -24.72 4.26
N PRO A 313 -6.45 -24.82 3.96
CA PRO A 313 -5.45 -23.74 3.93
C PRO A 313 -5.18 -23.14 2.54
N ASN A 314 -6.10 -23.25 1.57
CA ASN A 314 -5.87 -22.68 0.25
C ASN A 314 -5.58 -21.16 0.33
N PRO A 315 -4.54 -20.65 -0.37
CA PRO A 315 -4.12 -19.27 -0.26
C PRO A 315 -5.07 -18.29 -0.94
N VAL A 316 -5.15 -17.08 -0.38
CA VAL A 316 -5.89 -15.97 -1.00
C VAL A 316 -4.93 -15.15 -1.85
N PHE A 317 -4.96 -15.35 -3.16
CA PHE A 317 -4.17 -14.56 -4.10
C PHE A 317 -4.99 -13.44 -4.77
N LEU A 318 -4.38 -12.26 -4.90
CA LEU A 318 -4.92 -11.13 -5.65
C LEU A 318 -4.46 -11.10 -7.11
N LYS A 319 -3.27 -11.62 -7.42
CA LYS A 319 -2.74 -11.72 -8.78
C LYS A 319 -1.83 -12.94 -8.90
N GLN A 320 -1.56 -13.37 -10.14
CA GLN A 320 -0.59 -14.43 -10.38
C GLN A 320 0.79 -13.98 -9.87
N PRO A 321 1.49 -14.82 -9.08
CA PRO A 321 2.88 -14.56 -8.74
C PRO A 321 3.71 -14.44 -10.03
N GLY A 322 4.54 -13.41 -10.12
CA GLY A 322 5.52 -13.32 -11.19
C GLY A 322 6.77 -14.11 -10.87
N GLU A 323 7.46 -14.54 -11.92
CA GLU A 323 8.85 -14.93 -11.81
C GLU A 323 9.71 -13.68 -11.61
N SER A 324 10.60 -13.72 -10.62
CA SER A 324 11.57 -12.67 -10.36
C SER A 324 12.96 -13.29 -10.33
N ASP A 325 13.89 -12.68 -11.05
CA ASP A 325 15.31 -13.07 -11.01
C ASP A 325 15.99 -12.61 -9.69
N LEU A 326 15.24 -11.94 -8.82
CA LEU A 326 15.70 -11.55 -7.50
C LEU A 326 15.62 -12.79 -6.59
N ASN A 327 16.76 -13.28 -6.13
CA ASN A 327 16.89 -14.42 -5.20
C ASN A 327 16.39 -14.06 -3.78
N LEU A 328 15.14 -13.61 -3.68
CA LEU A 328 14.47 -13.22 -2.46
C LEU A 328 13.57 -14.35 -1.95
N PRO A 329 13.29 -14.43 -0.64
CA PRO A 329 12.29 -15.36 -0.13
C PRO A 329 10.92 -15.10 -0.76
N VAL A 330 10.39 -16.12 -1.43
CA VAL A 330 9.12 -16.13 -2.17
C VAL A 330 8.24 -17.18 -1.51
N TRP A 331 7.03 -16.80 -1.10
CA TRP A 331 6.07 -17.78 -0.61
C TRP A 331 5.60 -18.66 -1.78
N ASP A 332 5.92 -19.96 -1.72
CA ASP A 332 5.39 -20.98 -2.62
C ASP A 332 5.03 -22.22 -1.80
N PRO A 333 3.75 -22.63 -1.79
CA PRO A 333 3.31 -23.77 -1.00
C PRO A 333 3.92 -25.10 -1.48
N ARG A 334 4.50 -25.15 -2.68
CA ARG A 334 5.15 -26.35 -3.23
C ARG A 334 6.61 -26.49 -2.79
N SER A 335 7.27 -25.38 -2.45
CA SER A 335 8.67 -25.36 -2.02
C SER A 335 8.83 -25.27 -0.50
N TRP A 336 7.80 -24.82 0.22
CA TRP A 336 7.83 -24.60 1.68
C TRP A 336 7.31 -25.77 2.52
N PHE A 337 7.10 -26.96 1.94
CA PHE A 337 7.01 -28.19 2.74
C PHE A 337 8.42 -28.78 2.92
N PRO A 338 9.12 -28.54 4.04
CA PRO A 338 10.02 -29.58 4.50
C PRO A 338 9.14 -30.74 4.97
N LEU A 339 9.19 -31.84 4.22
CA LEU A 339 9.12 -33.17 4.81
C LEU A 339 10.22 -33.24 5.89
N LYS A 340 9.91 -32.75 7.09
CA LYS A 340 10.58 -33.16 8.31
C LYS A 340 9.49 -33.59 9.25
N GLU A 341 9.38 -34.90 9.35
CA GLU A 341 8.70 -35.62 10.42
C GLU A 341 8.90 -34.86 11.74
N TYR A 342 7.79 -34.46 12.34
CA TYR A 342 7.79 -34.20 13.77
C TYR A 342 7.93 -35.58 14.42
N GLU A 343 9.16 -36.01 14.66
CA GLU A 343 9.41 -36.98 15.73
C GLU A 343 8.93 -36.35 17.03
N VAL A 344 7.77 -36.83 17.46
CA VAL A 344 7.23 -36.59 18.79
C VAL A 344 8.17 -37.30 19.76
N LEU A 345 9.08 -36.55 20.37
CA LEU A 345 9.73 -37.01 21.59
C LEU A 345 8.83 -36.63 22.78
N SER A 346 8.22 -37.68 23.31
CA SER A 346 7.56 -37.81 24.62
C SER A 346 8.45 -37.41 25.78
#